data_AF-A0A7W6HGC4-F1
#
_entry.id   AF-A0A7W6HGC4-F1
#
_cell.length_a   1.000
_cell.length_b   1.000
_cell.length_c   1.000
_cell.angle_alpha   90.00
_cell.angle_beta   90.00
_cell.angle_gamma   90.00
#
_symmetry.space_group_name_H-M   'P 1'
#
loop_
_entity.id
_entity.type
_entity.pdbx_description
1 polymer ?
#
loop_
_entity_poly.entity_id
_entity_poly.type
_entity_poly.pdbx_seq_one_letter_code
_entity_poly.pdbx_strand_id
1 'polypeptide(L)'
;MTATRDALLVHGLGETPVYFVPRRDVYTEHLVETGTGPGLGGREMKFWSVTASGGGLENAVWMFLMPEGETEPLLDHFGFDPNPFNITVD
;
A
#
# COMPACT_ATOMS: atom_id res chain seq x y z
N MET A 1 -2.02 15.16 -1.06
CA MET A 1 -0.59 14.90 -0.81
C MET A 1 -0.51 14.25 0.55
N THR A 2 -0.13 12.98 0.61
CA THR A 2 0.03 12.23 1.87
C THR A 2 1.45 12.41 2.39
N ALA A 3 1.62 12.59 3.70
CA ALA A 3 2.94 12.59 4.36
C ALA A 3 2.81 11.90 5.73
N THR A 4 3.83 11.16 6.13
CA THR A 4 3.88 10.45 7.42
C THR A 4 5.32 10.41 7.94
N ARG A 5 5.48 10.23 9.25
CA ARG A 5 6.77 9.88 9.89
C ARG A 5 6.82 8.44 10.40
N ASP A 6 5.71 7.71 10.24
CA ASP A 6 5.52 6.37 10.80
C ASP A 6 5.46 5.30 9.68
N ALA A 7 6.03 5.60 8.51
CA ALA A 7 6.09 4.65 7.41
C ALA A 7 7.04 3.49 7.73
N LEU A 8 6.66 2.30 7.28
CA LEU A 8 7.49 1.09 7.34
C LEU A 8 7.99 0.75 5.94
N LEU A 9 9.32 0.61 5.77
CA LEU A 9 9.92 0.13 4.51
C LEU A 9 10.06 -1.39 4.56
N VAL A 10 9.42 -2.07 3.62
CA VAL A 10 9.41 -3.54 3.53
C VAL A 10 10.29 -4.00 2.38
N HIS A 11 11.20 -4.92 2.66
CA HIS A 11 12.04 -5.59 1.68
C HIS A 11 11.52 -7.01 1.43
N GLY A 12 10.85 -7.22 0.30
CA GLY A 12 10.51 -8.55 -0.19
C GLY A 12 11.71 -9.19 -0.89
N LEU A 13 11.87 -10.51 -0.77
CA LEU A 13 12.96 -11.23 -1.43
C LEU A 13 12.79 -11.15 -2.96
N GLY A 14 13.67 -10.41 -3.64
CA GLY A 14 13.62 -10.24 -5.10
C GLY A 14 12.59 -9.20 -5.59
N GLU A 15 11.94 -8.49 -4.67
CA GLU A 15 10.92 -7.48 -4.97
C GLU A 15 11.46 -6.06 -4.76
N THR A 16 10.89 -5.09 -5.48
CA THR A 16 11.16 -3.67 -5.20
C THR A 16 10.69 -3.33 -3.78
N PRO A 17 11.49 -2.65 -2.94
CA PRO A 17 11.06 -2.24 -1.62
C PRO A 17 9.80 -1.36 -1.67
N VAL A 18 8.90 -1.57 -0.72
CA VAL A 18 7.62 -0.86 -0.65
C VAL A 18 7.48 -0.13 0.67
N TYR A 19 7.04 1.12 0.62
CA TYR A 19 6.62 1.86 1.81
C TYR A 19 5.18 1.54 2.16
N PHE A 20 4.98 1.15 3.41
CA PHE A 20 3.69 0.97 4.05
C PHE A 20 3.40 2.18 4.93
N VAL A 21 2.36 2.94 4.62
CA VAL A 21 1.96 4.16 5.33
C VAL A 21 0.75 3.85 6.21
N PRO A 22 0.72 4.28 7.48
CA PRO A 22 -0.45 4.10 8.33
C PRO A 22 -1.70 4.66 7.67
N ARG A 23 -2.80 3.90 7.69
CA ARG A 23 -4.06 4.30 7.07
C ARG A 23 -4.53 5.68 7.54
N ARG A 24 -4.30 6.01 8.82
CA ARG A 24 -4.65 7.32 9.42
C ARG A 24 -4.01 8.52 8.71
N ASP A 25 -2.91 8.32 8.00
CA ASP A 25 -2.18 9.38 7.30
C ASP A 25 -2.52 9.42 5.80
N VAL A 26 -3.38 8.51 5.30
CA VAL A 26 -3.75 8.41 3.89
C VAL A 26 -5.12 9.06 3.62
N TYR A 27 -5.18 9.92 2.61
CA TYR A 27 -6.42 10.50 2.09
C TYR A 27 -7.23 9.46 1.30
N THR A 28 -8.05 8.68 2.01
CA THR A 28 -8.80 7.54 1.43
C THR A 28 -9.97 7.93 0.53
N GLU A 29 -10.38 9.20 0.50
CA GLU A 29 -11.47 9.70 -0.35
C GLU A 29 -11.19 9.56 -1.86
N HIS A 30 -9.92 9.36 -2.23
CA HIS A 30 -9.47 9.10 -3.60
C HIS A 30 -9.25 7.61 -3.89
N LEU A 31 -9.59 6.72 -2.96
CA LEU A 31 -9.39 5.28 -3.09
C LEU A 31 -10.74 4.58 -3.24
N VAL A 32 -10.82 3.66 -4.21
CA VAL A 32 -11.97 2.78 -4.40
C VAL A 32 -11.52 1.35 -4.19
N GLU A 33 -12.11 0.67 -3.21
CA GLU A 33 -11.84 -0.75 -2.94
C GLU A 33 -12.24 -1.59 -4.16
N THR A 34 -11.36 -2.47 -4.61
CA THR A 34 -11.56 -3.29 -5.82
C THR A 34 -11.69 -4.78 -5.51
N GLY A 35 -11.27 -5.24 -4.33
CA GLY A 35 -11.45 -6.61 -3.87
C GLY A 35 -10.27 -7.16 -3.09
N THR A 36 -10.22 -8.49 -2.97
CA THR A 36 -9.13 -9.23 -2.33
C THR A 36 -8.47 -10.21 -3.30
N GLY A 37 -7.20 -10.52 -3.07
CA GLY A 37 -6.43 -11.44 -3.89
C GLY A 37 -5.03 -11.75 -3.32
N PRO A 38 -4.28 -12.64 -3.97
CA PRO A 38 -2.91 -12.93 -3.57
C PRO A 38 -2.00 -11.74 -3.88
N GLY A 39 -1.14 -11.37 -2.94
CA GLY A 39 -0.14 -10.30 -3.09
C GLY A 39 1.27 -10.74 -2.71
N LEU A 40 2.06 -9.83 -2.13
CA LEU A 40 3.47 -10.07 -1.79
C LEU A 40 3.65 -11.31 -0.91
N GLY A 41 4.52 -12.22 -1.35
CA GLY A 41 4.80 -13.47 -0.64
C GLY A 41 3.63 -14.44 -0.59
N GLY A 42 2.63 -14.29 -1.47
CA GLY A 42 1.45 -15.17 -1.55
C GLY A 42 0.40 -14.92 -0.46
N ARG A 43 0.54 -13.86 0.33
CA ARG A 43 -0.43 -13.49 1.38
C ARG A 43 -1.65 -12.81 0.78
N GLU A 44 -2.80 -13.00 1.42
CA GLU A 44 -4.05 -12.35 1.02
C GLU A 44 -4.01 -10.85 1.37
N MET A 45 -4.35 -10.04 0.37
CA MET A 45 -4.38 -8.59 0.46
C MET A 45 -5.72 -8.08 -0.04
N LYS A 46 -6.10 -6.91 0.47
CA LYS A 46 -7.16 -6.09 -0.10
C LYS A 46 -6.54 -5.01 -0.99
N PHE A 47 -7.21 -4.67 -2.09
CA PHE A 47 -6.72 -3.74 -3.10
C PHE A 47 -7.65 -2.54 -3.26
N TRP A 48 -7.05 -1.41 -3.62
CA TRP A 48 -7.73 -0.17 -3.97
C TRP A 48 -7.15 0.41 -5.24
N SER A 49 -8.03 1.02 -6.03
CA SER A 49 -7.68 1.85 -7.17
C SER A 49 -7.74 3.32 -6.79
N VAL A 50 -6.79 4.12 -7.29
CA VAL A 50 -6.82 5.58 -7.12
C VAL A 50 -7.68 6.20 -8.20
N THR A 51 -8.67 6.98 -7.78
CA THR A 51 -9.54 7.76 -8.67
C THR A 51 -9.08 9.22 -8.70
N ALA A 52 -8.07 9.51 -9.53
CA ALA A 52 -7.59 10.86 -9.79
C ALA A 52 -7.88 11.29 -11.24
N SER A 53 -8.09 12.59 -11.46
CA SER A 53 -8.25 13.17 -12.79
C SER A 53 -6.97 13.00 -13.61
N GLY A 54 -6.95 12.01 -14.52
CA GLY A 54 -5.75 11.68 -15.31
C GLY A 54 -5.60 10.22 -15.73
N GLY A 55 -6.60 9.37 -15.49
CA GLY A 55 -6.60 7.95 -15.95
C GLY A 55 -6.82 6.94 -14.83
N GLY A 56 -6.69 7.35 -13.57
CA GLY A 56 -6.76 6.46 -12.41
C GLY A 56 -5.57 5.49 -12.34
N LEU A 57 -5.34 4.90 -11.17
CA LEU A 57 -4.34 3.84 -10.98
C LEU A 57 -5.05 2.61 -10.46
N GLU A 58 -5.11 1.55 -11.28
CA GLU A 58 -5.82 0.32 -10.92
C GLU A 58 -5.00 -0.51 -9.93
N ASN A 59 -5.61 -0.95 -8.82
CA ASN A 59 -5.02 -1.83 -7.80
C ASN A 59 -3.64 -1.38 -7.27
N ALA A 60 -3.35 -0.09 -7.35
CA ALA A 60 -2.02 0.46 -7.03
C ALA A 60 -1.79 0.66 -5.52
N VAL A 61 -2.82 0.44 -4.70
CA VAL A 61 -2.75 0.52 -3.24
C VAL A 61 -3.28 -0.78 -2.65
N TRP A 62 -2.63 -1.30 -1.62
CA TRP A 62 -3.04 -2.55 -0.98
C TRP A 62 -2.78 -2.55 0.53
N MET A 63 -3.40 -3.50 1.24
CA MET A 63 -3.19 -3.75 2.66
C MET A 63 -3.28 -5.24 2.94
N PHE A 64 -2.46 -5.76 3.86
CA PHE A 64 -2.59 -7.12 4.34
C PHE A 64 -3.91 -7.29 5.10
N LEU A 65 -4.70 -8.32 4.75
CA LEU A 65 -6.01 -8.54 5.36
C LEU A 65 -5.89 -9.08 6.79
N MET A 66 -5.00 -10.06 6.96
CA MET A 66 -4.69 -10.72 8.22
C MET A 66 -3.17 -10.80 8.34
N PRO A 67 -2.49 -9.67 8.67
CA PRO A 67 -1.06 -9.68 8.87
C PRO A 67 -0.69 -10.52 10.08
N GLU A 68 0.34 -11.34 9.93
CA GLU A 68 0.84 -12.25 10.97
C GLU A 68 2.36 -12.35 10.91
N GLY A 69 2.98 -12.78 12.02
CA GLY A 69 4.42 -12.93 12.15
C GLY A 69 5.16 -11.64 11.78
N GLU A 70 6.08 -11.72 10.81
CA GLU A 70 6.87 -10.57 10.36
C GLU A 70 6.03 -9.44 9.72
N THR A 71 4.80 -9.74 9.29
CA THR A 71 3.90 -8.72 8.71
C THR A 71 2.97 -8.08 9.72
N GLU A 72 2.91 -8.58 10.96
CA GLU A 72 2.06 -8.02 12.03
C GLU A 72 2.22 -6.49 12.22
N PRO A 73 3.44 -5.90 12.13
CA PRO A 73 3.60 -4.45 12.20
C PRO A 73 2.88 -3.65 11.10
N LEU A 74 2.53 -4.30 9.98
CA LEU A 74 1.85 -3.68 8.83
C LEU A 74 0.33 -3.63 8.98
N LEU A 75 -0.19 -4.02 10.14
CA LEU A 75 -1.60 -3.89 10.47
C LEU A 75 -2.08 -2.45 10.26
N ASP A 76 -3.15 -2.29 9.48
CA ASP A 76 -3.73 -0.99 9.12
C ASP A 76 -2.77 -0.03 8.37
N HIS A 77 -1.85 -0.58 7.57
CA HIS A 77 -0.98 0.19 6.69
C HIS A 77 -1.28 -0.08 5.21
N PHE A 78 -1.27 0.99 4.41
CA PHE A 78 -1.35 0.91 2.96
C PHE A 78 0.04 0.81 2.34
N GLY A 79 0.28 -0.23 1.55
CA GLY A 79 1.38 -0.29 0.58
C GLY A 79 0.99 0.44 -0.71
N PHE A 80 1.96 1.12 -1.31
CA PHE A 80 1.81 1.87 -2.57
C PHE A 80 2.74 1.30 -3.63
N ASP A 81 2.24 1.10 -4.85
CA ASP A 81 3.05 0.63 -5.99
C ASP A 81 4.20 1.62 -6.27
N PRO A 82 5.48 1.22 -6.13
CA PRO A 82 6.59 2.13 -6.33
C PRO A 82 6.74 2.59 -7.80
N ASN A 83 6.07 1.96 -8.76
CA ASN A 83 6.18 2.32 -10.18
C ASN A 83 5.38 3.59 -10.56
N PRO A 84 4.06 3.68 -10.32
CA PRO A 84 3.29 4.89 -10.62
C PRO A 84 3.40 5.98 -9.55
N PHE A 85 3.78 5.64 -8.31
CA PHE A 85 3.90 6.62 -7.23
C PHE A 85 5.32 7.17 -7.09
N ASN A 86 5.43 8.49 -7.13
CA ASN A 86 6.66 9.17 -6.72
C ASN A 86 6.68 9.28 -5.19
N ILE A 87 7.66 8.62 -4.55
CA ILE A 87 7.85 8.63 -3.09
C ILE A 87 9.14 9.37 -2.77
N THR A 88 9.05 10.38 -1.90
CA THR A 88 10.21 11.18 -1.46
C THR A 88 10.42 11.01 0.03
N VAL A 89 11.68 10.85 0.44
CA VAL A 89 12.11 10.72 1.85
C VAL A 89 13.13 11.82 2.12
N ASP A 90 12.97 12.53 3.24
CA ASP A 90 13.80 13.64 3.70
C ASP A 90 14.64 13.30 4.95
#